data_AF-A0A661SCK9-F1
#
_entry.id   AF-A0A661SCK9-F1
#
_cell.length_a   1.000
_cell.length_b   1.000
_cell.length_c   1.000
_cell.angle_alpha   90.00
_cell.angle_beta   90.00
_cell.angle_gamma   90.00
#
_symmetry.space_group_name_H-M   'P 1'
#
loop_
_entity.id
_entity.type
_entity.pdbx_description
1 polymer ?
#
loop_
_entity_poly.entity_id
_entity_poly.type
_entity_poly.pdbx_seq_one_letter_code
_entity_poly.pdbx_strand_id
1 'polypeptide(L)' 'MLDETLGAGFLQVPLHIRNAPARLMKDIGYGSGYKHEHDFPEGCPPQEYLPEAVSGQIFYMPTNA' A
#
# COMPACT_ATOMS: atom_id res chain seq x y z
N MET A 1 -6.77 1.94 -16.40
CA MET A 1 -6.95 1.29 -15.09
C MET A 1 -6.88 -0.24 -15.17
N LEU A 2 -7.62 -0.92 -16.07
CA LEU A 2 -7.53 -2.38 -16.22
C LEU A 2 -6.29 -2.88 -17.00
N ASP A 3 -5.67 -2.01 -17.80
CA ASP A 3 -4.52 -2.34 -18.63
C ASP A 3 -3.24 -2.62 -17.82
N GLU A 4 -2.98 -1.85 -16.77
CA GLU A 4 -1.79 -2.00 -15.93
C GLU A 4 -1.79 -3.28 -15.10
N THR A 5 -2.96 -3.73 -14.64
CA THR A 5 -3.12 -5.01 -13.94
C THR A 5 -2.81 -6.22 -14.82
N LEU A 6 -2.91 -6.08 -16.14
CA LEU A 6 -2.62 -7.13 -17.11
C LEU A 6 -1.20 -7.02 -17.68
N GLY A 7 -0.67 -5.80 -17.82
CA GLY A 7 0.64 -5.53 -18.42
C GLY A 7 1.84 -5.64 -17.48
N ALA A 8 1.69 -5.36 -16.17
CA ALA A 8 2.81 -5.33 -15.22
C ALA A 8 3.05 -6.65 -14.46
N GLY A 9 2.21 -7.67 -14.70
CA GLY A 9 2.20 -8.89 -13.90
C GLY A 9 1.60 -8.68 -12.50
N PHE A 10 1.49 -9.76 -11.71
CA PHE A 10 0.93 -9.70 -10.36
C PHE A 10 1.88 -8.98 -9.39
N LEU A 11 1.81 -7.64 -9.37
CA LEU A 11 2.56 -6.82 -8.44
C LEU A 11 2.25 -7.21 -7.00
N GLN A 12 3.31 -7.28 -6.19
CA GLN A 12 3.20 -7.69 -4.81
C GLN A 12 2.63 -6.57 -3.94
N VAL A 13 1.67 -6.90 -3.08
CA VAL A 13 1.19 -5.99 -2.03
C VAL A 13 2.35 -5.62 -1.11
N PRO A 14 2.60 -4.33 -0.78
CA PRO A 14 3.62 -3.93 0.18
C PRO A 14 3.50 -4.66 1.51
N LEU A 15 4.63 -5.12 2.08
CA LEU A 15 4.64 -5.98 3.29
C LEU A 15 3.91 -5.35 4.47
N HIS A 16 4.08 -4.04 4.67
CA HIS A 16 3.54 -3.32 5.82
C HIS A 16 2.00 -3.20 5.80
N ILE A 17 1.33 -3.40 4.67
CA ILE A 17 -0.15 -3.42 4.60
C ILE A 17 -0.73 -4.83 4.43
N ARG A 18 0.09 -5.88 4.52
CA ARG A 18 -0.40 -7.27 4.48
C ARG A 18 -1.01 -7.67 5.82
N ASN A 19 -2.09 -8.45 5.76
CA ASN A 19 -2.59 -9.15 6.95
C ASN A 19 -1.56 -10.17 7.45
N ALA A 20 -1.39 -10.26 8.77
CA ALA A 20 -0.42 -11.14 9.43
C ALA A 20 -1.03 -11.89 10.64
N PRO A 21 -2.06 -12.72 10.44
CA PRO A 21 -2.76 -13.39 11.54
C PRO A 21 -1.94 -14.53 12.15
N ALA A 22 -1.12 -15.21 11.34
CA ALA A 22 -0.26 -16.29 11.81
C ALA A 22 1.08 -15.74 12.33
N ARG A 23 1.63 -16.37 13.37
CA ARG A 23 2.92 -15.98 13.97
C ARG A 23 4.05 -15.91 12.94
N LEU A 24 4.19 -16.96 12.12
CA LEU A 24 5.21 -17.02 11.07
C LEU A 24 5.13 -15.83 10.10
N MET A 25 3.92 -15.32 9.81
CA MET A 25 3.74 -14.19 8.91
C MET A 25 4.36 -12.91 9.48
N LYS A 26 4.19 -12.68 10.79
CA LYS A 26 4.85 -11.56 11.49
C LYS A 26 6.36 -11.75 11.53
N ASP A 27 6.81 -12.98 11.77
CA ASP A 27 8.24 -13.31 11.84
C ASP A 27 8.96 -13.03 10.50
N ILE A 28 8.28 -13.22 9.37
CA ILE A 28 8.80 -12.87 8.03
C ILE A 28 8.47 -11.43 7.60
N GLY A 29 7.95 -10.60 8.50
CA GLY A 29 7.77 -9.16 8.32
C GLY A 29 6.43 -8.70 7.75
N TYR A 30 5.40 -9.56 7.66
CA TYR A 30 4.07 -9.11 7.22
C TYR A 30 3.45 -8.17 8.25
N GLY A 31 2.88 -7.07 7.78
CA GLY A 31 2.32 -6.01 8.62
C GLY A 31 3.37 -5.20 9.40
N SER A 32 4.66 -5.53 9.28
CA SER A 32 5.72 -4.80 9.97
C SER A 32 5.87 -3.41 9.37
N GLY A 33 5.90 -2.39 10.23
CA GLY A 33 6.02 -1.00 9.81
C GLY A 33 4.72 -0.33 9.37
N TYR A 34 3.56 -1.00 9.51
CA TYR A 34 2.26 -0.36 9.27
C TYR A 34 2.11 0.86 10.18
N LYS A 35 1.77 2.00 9.59
CA LYS A 35 1.42 3.22 10.30
C LYS A 35 -0.09 3.31 10.37
N HIS A 36 -0.64 3.10 11.56
CA HIS A 36 -2.06 3.29 11.81
C HIS A 36 -2.38 4.79 11.79
N GLU A 37 -3.24 5.21 10.86
CA GLU A 37 -3.50 6.61 10.54
C GLU A 37 -3.98 7.41 11.76
N HIS A 38 -4.82 6.79 12.60
CA HIS A 38 -5.42 7.44 13.77
C HIS A 38 -4.44 7.67 14.93
N ASP A 39 -3.22 7.11 14.87
CA ASP A 39 -2.20 7.35 15.87
C ASP A 39 -1.39 8.63 15.58
N PHE A 40 -1.57 9.23 14.38
CA PHE A 40 -0.86 10.44 13.95
C PHE A 40 -1.74 11.69 14.08
N PRO A 41 -1.22 12.82 14.59
CA PRO A 41 -2.01 14.05 14.76
C PRO A 41 -2.71 14.55 13.50
N GLU A 42 -2.06 14.37 12.34
CA GLU A 42 -2.58 14.80 11.03
C GLU A 42 -3.55 13.78 10.41
N GLY A 43 -3.68 12.58 10.99
CA GLY A 43 -4.48 11.49 10.44
C GLY A 43 -3.97 10.92 9.12
N CYS A 44 -2.83 11.38 8.62
CA CYS A 44 -2.26 10.96 7.34
C CYS A 44 -0.73 10.87 7.45
N PRO A 45 -0.19 9.77 8.00
CA PRO A 45 1.25 9.55 8.06
C PRO A 45 1.84 9.37 6.66
N PRO A 46 3.11 9.75 6.43
CA PRO A 46 3.81 9.40 5.21
C PRO A 46 3.99 7.88 5.13
N GLN A 47 3.27 7.22 4.23
CA GLN A 47 3.27 5.78 3.99
C GLN A 47 2.99 5.52 2.50
N GLU A 48 3.70 4.57 1.90
CA GLU A 48 3.52 4.16 0.50
C GLU A 48 2.52 3.02 0.42
N TYR A 49 1.41 3.21 -0.29
CA TYR A 49 0.34 2.21 -0.40
C TYR A 49 0.38 1.44 -1.72
N LEU A 50 1.03 2.01 -2.73
CA LEU A 50 1.19 1.38 -4.02
C LEU A 50 2.38 0.41 -4.02
N PRO A 51 2.34 -0.66 -4.82
CA PRO A 51 3.52 -1.47 -5.09
C PRO A 51 4.67 -0.62 -5.63
N GLU A 52 5.91 -1.01 -5.32
CA GLU A 52 7.12 -0.28 -5.71
C GLU A 52 7.17 0.05 -7.22
N ALA A 53 6.77 -0.90 -8.07
CA ALA A 53 6.79 -0.73 -9.53
C ALA A 53 5.85 0.38 -10.05
N VAL A 54 4.86 0.79 -9.26
CA VAL A 54 3.86 1.81 -9.62
C VAL A 54 3.80 2.93 -8.57
N SER A 55 4.84 3.04 -7.73
CA SER A 55 4.95 4.12 -6.75
C SER A 55 4.86 5.50 -7.42
N GLY A 56 4.11 6.41 -6.81
CA GLY A 56 3.91 7.77 -7.31
C GLY A 56 2.96 7.92 -8.50
N GLN A 57 2.36 6.84 -8.99
CA GLN A 57 1.35 6.93 -10.06
C GLN A 57 0.05 7.57 -9.55
N ILE A 58 -0.57 8.40 -10.39
CA ILE A 58 -1.80 9.13 -10.09
C ILE A 58 -2.91 8.63 -11.01
N PHE A 59 -3.91 7.96 -10.44
CA PHE A 59 -5.04 7.40 -11.20
C PHE A 59 -6.26 8.30 -11.25
N TYR A 60 -6.37 9.24 -10.31
CA TYR A 60 -7.51 10.14 -10.20
C TYR A 60 -7.04 11.58 -10.27
N MET A 61 -7.56 12.30 -11.28
CA MET A 61 -7.42 13.74 -11.40
C MET A 61 -8.81 14.36 -11.23
N PRO A 62 -9.10 15.02 -10.10
CA PRO A 62 -10.39 15.66 -9.89
C PRO A 62 -10.61 16.76 -10.95
N THR A 63 -11.82 16.83 -11.48
CA THR A 63 -12.27 17.97 -12.29
C THR A 63 -12.82 19.06 -11.38
N ASN A 64 -12.94 20.28 -11.90
CA ASN A 64 -13.65 21.32 -11.17
C ASN A 64 -15.10 20.90 -10.91
N ALA A 65 -15.62 21.30 -9.75
CA ALA A 65 -17.00 21.09 -9.33
C ALA A 65 -17.98 21.93 -10.13
#